data_AF-W4L253-F1
#
_entry.id   AF-W4L253-F1
#
_cell.length_a   1.000
_cell.length_b   1.000
_cell.length_c   1.000
_cell.angle_alpha   90.00
_cell.angle_beta   90.00
_cell.angle_gamma   90.00
#
_symmetry.space_group_name_H-M   'P 1'
#
loop_
_entity.id
_entity.type
_entity.pdbx_description
1 polymer ?
#
loop_
_entity_poly.entity_id
_entity_poly.type
_entity_poly.pdbx_seq_one_letter_code
_entity_poly.pdbx_strand_id
1 'polypeptide(L)' 'PKILFYDGQGFWICMKRLSQGRFHWWPRGPEAASALSARELAIVLWNGNPQQAAMAQDWRRVA' A
#
# COMPACT_ATOMS: atom_id res chain seq x y z
N PRO A 1 5.41 10.02 4.91
CA PRO A 1 4.05 9.41 4.93
C PRO A 1 3.82 8.74 6.28
N LYS A 2 2.64 8.92 6.86
CA LYS A 2 2.22 8.22 8.09
C LYS A 2 1.27 7.10 7.68
N ILE A 3 1.49 5.90 8.17
CA ILE A 3 0.64 4.73 7.93
C ILE A 3 0.13 4.28 9.28
N LEU A 4 -1.18 4.09 9.36
CA LEU A 4 -1.85 3.54 10.52
C LEU A 4 -2.18 2.07 10.20
N PHE A 5 -1.61 1.16 10.98
CA PHE A 5 -1.77 -0.29 10.82
C PHE A 5 -2.56 -0.83 12.00
N TYR A 6 -3.57 -1.66 11.75
CA TYR A 6 -4.36 -2.33 12.78
C TYR A 6 -4.12 -3.83 12.67
N ASP A 7 -3.76 -4.47 13.79
CA ASP A 7 -3.46 -5.92 13.87
C ASP A 7 -4.56 -6.73 14.58
N GLY A 8 -5.67 -6.08 14.97
CA GLY A 8 -6.78 -6.68 15.70
C GLY A 8 -6.65 -6.65 17.23
N GLN A 9 -5.44 -6.44 17.77
CA GLN A 9 -5.22 -6.21 19.21
C GLN A 9 -4.93 -4.74 19.53
N GLY A 10 -4.44 -3.99 18.55
CA GLY A 10 -4.15 -2.57 18.67
C GLY A 10 -3.85 -1.94 17.32
N PHE A 11 -3.15 -0.80 17.38
CA PHE A 11 -2.71 -0.10 16.18
C PHE A 11 -1.30 0.43 16.32
N TRP A 12 -0.57 0.41 15.21
CA TRP A 12 0.79 0.92 15.13
C TRP A 12 0.81 2.04 14.10
N ILE A 13 1.54 3.12 14.38
CA ILE A 13 1.80 4.17 13.41
C ILE A 13 3.24 4.02 12.93
N CYS A 14 3.44 3.83 11.64
CA CYS A 14 4.77 3.88 11.04
C CYS A 14 4.92 5.11 10.14
N MET A 15 6.10 5.73 10.22
CA MET A 15 6.44 6.89 9.40
C MET A 15 7.63 6.55 8.52
N LYS A 16 7.44 6.59 7.20
CA LYS A 16 8.56 6.46 6.25
C LYS A 16 9.05 7.84 5.85
N ARG A 17 10.32 8.15 6.10
CA ARG A 17 10.99 9.33 5.52
C ARG A 17 11.45 8.96 4.12
N LEU A 18 10.97 9.70 3.12
CA LEU A 18 11.50 9.60 1.77
C LEU A 18 12.78 10.45 1.71
N SER A 19 13.84 9.91 1.13
CA SER A 19 15.06 10.69 0.88
C SER A 19 14.76 11.89 -0.02
N GLN A 20 13.91 11.67 -1.03
CA GLN A 20 13.40 12.67 -1.96
C GLN A 20 11.99 12.31 -2.44
N GLY A 21 11.23 13.32 -2.86
CA GLY A 21 9.95 13.14 -3.56
C GLY A 21 8.76 12.72 -2.70
N ARG A 22 7.77 12.12 -3.36
CA ARG A 22 6.49 11.65 -2.80
C ARG A 22 6.09 10.33 -3.45
N PHE A 23 5.07 9.67 -2.93
CA PHE A 23 4.49 8.50 -3.58
C PHE A 23 3.73 8.90 -4.84
N HIS A 24 4.23 8.52 -6.02
CA HIS A 24 3.64 8.88 -7.31
C HIS A 24 2.39 8.05 -7.63
N TRP A 25 2.39 6.80 -7.18
CA TRP A 25 1.38 5.79 -7.47
C TRP A 25 0.44 5.55 -6.30
N TRP A 26 0.32 6.54 -5.41
CA TRP A 26 -0.69 6.48 -4.36
C TRP A 26 -2.09 6.43 -5.01
N PRO A 27 -2.99 5.53 -4.56
CA PRO A 27 -4.33 5.43 -5.13
C PRO A 27 -5.05 6.77 -5.05
N ARG A 28 -5.65 7.16 -6.17
CA ARG A 28 -6.46 8.38 -6.28
C ARG A 28 -7.80 7.99 -6.88
N GLY A 29 -8.87 8.38 -6.21
CA GLY A 29 -10.25 8.10 -6.61
C GLY A 29 -11.22 9.00 -5.86
N PRO A 30 -12.50 9.03 -6.26
CA PRO A 30 -13.53 9.81 -5.58
C PRO A 30 -13.89 9.24 -4.19
N GLU A 31 -13.57 7.97 -3.94
CA GLU A 31 -13.84 7.32 -2.67
C GLU A 31 -12.85 7.72 -1.58
N ALA A 32 -13.33 7.69 -0.33
CA ALA A 32 -12.51 8.00 0.85
C ALA A 32 -11.43 6.94 1.14
N ALA A 33 -11.56 5.74 0.56
CA ALA A 33 -10.61 4.64 0.72
C ALA A 33 -10.46 3.87 -0.60
N SER A 34 -9.28 3.28 -0.80
CA SER A 34 -9.02 2.33 -1.88
C SER A 34 -8.54 1.03 -1.27
N ALA A 35 -9.21 -0.07 -1.62
CA ALA A 35 -8.70 -1.39 -1.28
C ALA A 35 -7.40 -1.66 -2.07
N LEU A 36 -6.39 -2.19 -1.38
CA LEU A 36 -5.16 -2.68 -1.98
C LEU A 36 -4.90 -4.08 -1.43
N SER A 37 -4.44 -4.98 -2.29
CA SER A 37 -3.78 -6.20 -1.83
C SER A 37 -2.52 -5.88 -1.02
N ALA A 38 -2.08 -6.83 -0.19
CA ALA A 38 -0.81 -6.71 0.53
C ALA A 38 0.36 -6.42 -0.41
N ARG A 39 0.30 -6.98 -1.62
CA ARG A 39 1.29 -6.79 -2.66
C ARG A 39 1.25 -5.39 -3.28
N GLU A 40 0.09 -4.91 -3.70
CA GLU A 40 -0.03 -3.57 -4.28
C GLU A 40 0.42 -2.51 -3.28
N LEU A 41 0.06 -2.68 -2.00
CA LEU A 41 0.56 -1.83 -0.92
C LEU A 41 2.10 -1.83 -0.87
N ALA A 42 2.74 -3.00 -0.92
CA ALA A 42 4.20 -3.08 -0.94
C ALA A 42 4.80 -2.30 -2.12
N ILE A 43 4.26 -2.49 -3.33
CA ILE A 43 4.73 -1.80 -4.54
C ILE A 43 4.61 -0.27 -4.39
N VAL A 44 3.46 0.22 -3.93
CA VAL A 44 3.21 1.66 -3.71
C VAL A 44 4.16 2.23 -2.65
N LEU A 45 4.40 1.50 -1.56
CA LEU A 45 5.33 1.92 -0.50
C LEU A 45 6.79 2.00 -0.98
N TRP A 46 7.15 1.25 -2.03
CA TRP A 46 8.43 1.33 -2.73
C TRP A 46 8.42 2.27 -3.93
N ASN A 47 7.35 3.06 -4.08
CA ASN A 47 7.15 4.04 -5.16
C ASN A 47 7.10 3.43 -6.58
N GLY A 48 6.77 2.15 -6.70
CA GLY A 48 6.52 1.47 -7.98
C GLY A 48 5.07 1.62 -8.45
N ASN A 49 4.83 1.40 -9.74
CA ASN A 49 3.48 1.39 -10.32
C ASN A 49 2.85 -0.01 -10.16
N PRO A 50 1.79 -0.18 -9.35
CA PRO A 50 1.16 -1.49 -9.16
C PRO A 50 0.57 -2.07 -10.46
N GLN A 51 0.11 -1.22 -11.39
CA GLN A 51 -0.48 -1.64 -12.67
C GLN A 51 0.57 -2.16 -13.66
N GLN A 52 1.82 -1.69 -13.57
CA GLN A 52 2.92 -2.07 -14.47
C GLN A 52 3.88 -3.09 -13.86
N ALA A 53 3.72 -3.42 -12.57
CA ALA A 53 4.60 -4.37 -11.89
C ALA A 53 4.54 -5.79 -12.49
N ALA A 54 3.50 -6.12 -13.27
CA ALA A 54 3.40 -7.33 -14.08
C ALA A 54 3.74 -8.66 -13.35
N MET A 55 3.46 -8.77 -12.06
CA MET A 55 3.71 -10.01 -11.32
C MET A 55 2.50 -10.93 -11.23
N ALA A 56 2.72 -12.18 -10.81
CA ALA A 56 1.76 -13.29 -10.79
C ALA A 56 0.44 -13.01 -10.04
N GLN A 57 -0.52 -13.93 -10.02
CA GLN A 57 -1.72 -13.72 -9.21
C GLN A 57 -1.41 -13.82 -7.71
N ASP A 58 -2.15 -13.07 -6.88
CA ASP A 58 -2.06 -13.21 -5.43
C ASP A 58 -2.44 -14.61 -4.98
N TRP A 59 -1.92 -15.02 -3.82
CA TRP A 59 -2.31 -16.29 -3.23
C TRP A 59 -3.80 -16.32 -2.91
N ARG A 60 -4.37 -17.53 -2.97
CA ARG A 60 -5.78 -17.72 -2.63
C ARG A 60 -6.03 -17.22 -1.21
N ARG A 61 -7.03 -16.36 -1.04
CA ARG A 61 -7.46 -15.89 0.27
C ARG A 61 -7.80 -17.09 1.16
N VAL A 62 -7.26 -17.07 2.37
CA VAL A 62 -7.67 -17.99 3.44
C VAL A 62 -8.84 -17.32 4.16
N ALA A 63 -9.88 -18.09 4.46
CA ALA A 63 -11.14 -17.61 5.02
C ALA A 63 -10.95 -16.95 6.40
#